data_AF-A0A6P2FXK3-F1
#
_entry.id   AF-A0A6P2FXK3-F1
#
_cell.length_a   1.000
_cell.length_b   1.000
_cell.length_c   1.000
_cell.angle_alpha   90.00
_cell.angle_beta   90.00
_cell.angle_gamma   90.00
#
_symmetry.space_group_name_H-M   'P 1'
#
loop_
_entity.id
_entity.type
_entity.pdbx_description
1 polymer ?
#
loop_
_entity_poly.entity_id
_entity_poly.type
_entity_poly.pdbx_seq_one_letter_code
_entity_poly.pdbx_strand_id
1 'polypeptide(L)'
;MKSTPTPRTHTARTKAEVTTTVGPSKYEVTVPAGTRCAKLGGGSEPWVVDDLSFIENKQGILYSDADIYGIRIEEANLADITPIAR
;
A
#
# COMPACT_ATOMS: atom_id res chain seq x y z
N MET A 1 -15.43 -15.61 9.58
CA MET A 1 -14.13 -15.51 10.27
C MET A 1 -13.77 -14.04 10.36
N LYS A 2 -13.44 -13.52 11.55
CA LYS A 2 -12.88 -12.16 11.66
C LYS A 2 -11.40 -12.26 11.31
N SER A 3 -11.01 -11.79 10.12
CA SER A 3 -9.60 -11.65 9.76
C SER A 3 -8.99 -10.59 10.66
N THR A 4 -8.07 -10.96 11.54
CA THR A 4 -7.32 -9.98 12.33
C THR A 4 -6.41 -9.22 11.37
N PRO A 5 -6.52 -7.88 11.25
CA PRO A 5 -5.65 -7.11 10.38
C PRO A 5 -4.18 -7.35 10.76
N THR A 6 -3.33 -7.58 9.76
CA THR A 6 -1.89 -7.73 10.00
C THR A 6 -1.37 -6.46 10.69
N PRO A 7 -0.71 -6.57 11.86
CA PRO A 7 -0.27 -5.40 12.61
C PRO A 7 0.69 -4.56 11.79
N ARG A 8 0.51 -3.24 11.80
CA ARG A 8 1.41 -2.28 11.17
C ARG A 8 2.59 -2.02 12.10
N THR A 9 3.79 -2.00 11.54
CA THR A 9 5.04 -1.83 12.31
C THR A 9 5.72 -0.50 12.01
N HIS A 10 5.67 -0.05 10.76
CA HIS A 10 6.28 1.19 10.30
C HIS A 10 5.31 1.93 9.38
N THR A 11 5.50 3.24 9.29
CA THR A 11 4.88 4.11 8.29
C THR A 11 5.96 4.71 7.42
N ALA A 12 5.63 5.03 6.18
CA ALA A 12 6.51 5.70 5.24
C ALA A 12 5.69 6.49 4.22
N ARG A 13 6.37 7.21 3.33
CA ARG A 13 5.75 7.86 2.17
C ARG A 13 6.49 7.52 0.90
N THR A 14 5.81 7.51 -0.23
CA THR A 14 6.45 7.35 -1.53
C THR A 14 7.35 8.56 -1.84
N LYS A 15 8.59 8.31 -2.28
CA LYS A 15 9.55 9.36 -2.68
C LYS A 15 9.17 10.05 -3.98
N ALA A 16 8.67 9.25 -4.92
CA ALA A 16 8.33 9.63 -6.27
C ALA A 16 7.03 8.95 -6.68
N GLU A 17 6.56 9.27 -7.87
CA GLU A 17 5.50 8.50 -8.51
C GLU A 17 5.98 7.07 -8.78
N VAL A 18 5.19 6.07 -8.37
CA VAL A 18 5.51 4.66 -8.52
C VAL A 18 4.40 3.98 -9.29
N THR A 19 4.71 3.47 -10.47
CA THR A 19 3.81 2.58 -11.20
C THR A 19 4.04 1.15 -10.72
N THR A 20 2.98 0.53 -10.22
CA THR A 20 3.00 -0.87 -9.76
C THR A 20 1.74 -1.59 -10.22
N THR A 21 1.60 -2.85 -9.89
CA THR A 21 0.40 -3.64 -10.22
C THR A 21 -0.28 -4.14 -8.96
N VAL A 22 -1.60 -4.24 -8.99
CA VAL A 22 -2.42 -4.71 -7.87
C VAL A 22 -3.43 -5.77 -8.29
N GLY A 23 -3.70 -6.69 -7.37
CA GLY A 23 -4.69 -7.74 -7.55
C GLY A 23 -4.23 -8.90 -8.45
N PRO A 24 -5.06 -9.95 -8.57
CA PRO A 24 -4.76 -11.13 -9.39
C PRO A 24 -4.68 -10.79 -10.88
N SER A 25 -5.42 -9.78 -11.32
CA SER A 25 -5.42 -9.30 -12.70
C SER A 25 -4.28 -8.33 -13.02
N LYS A 26 -3.39 -8.03 -12.06
CA LYS A 26 -2.26 -7.11 -12.21
C LYS A 26 -2.68 -5.77 -12.83
N TYR A 27 -3.71 -5.15 -12.26
CA TYR A 27 -4.12 -3.82 -12.69
C TYR A 27 -2.98 -2.85 -12.45
N GLU A 28 -2.55 -2.16 -13.50
CA GLU A 28 -1.54 -1.11 -13.40
C GLU A 28 -2.13 0.07 -12.61
N VAL A 29 -1.38 0.51 -11.61
CA VAL A 29 -1.76 1.62 -10.74
C VAL A 29 -0.57 2.54 -10.56
N THR A 30 -0.81 3.83 -10.76
CA THR A 30 0.16 4.89 -10.54
C THR A 30 -0.08 5.48 -9.16
N VAL A 31 0.85 5.24 -8.24
CA VAL A 31 0.81 5.78 -6.89
C VAL A 31 1.58 7.10 -6.86
N PRO A 32 0.93 8.24 -6.54
CA PRO A 32 1.59 9.53 -6.57
C PRO A 32 2.66 9.65 -5.48
N ALA A 33 3.61 10.57 -5.67
CA ALA A 33 4.61 10.91 -4.67
C ALA A 33 3.96 11.46 -3.38
N GLY A 34 4.53 11.13 -2.22
CA GLY A 34 4.02 11.54 -0.92
C GLY A 34 2.85 10.69 -0.37
N THR A 35 2.45 9.63 -1.08
CA THR A 35 1.36 8.73 -0.65
C THR A 35 1.79 7.95 0.59
N ARG A 36 0.89 7.81 1.58
CA ARG A 36 1.17 7.12 2.83
C ARG A 36 1.23 5.60 2.62
N CYS A 37 2.31 4.98 3.09
CA CYS A 37 2.53 3.55 3.09
C CYS A 37 2.71 3.03 4.52
N ALA A 38 2.40 1.75 4.73
CA ALA A 38 2.58 1.06 6.00
C ALA A 38 3.27 -0.29 5.80
N LYS A 39 4.17 -0.64 6.73
CA LYS A 39 4.85 -1.94 6.77
C LYS A 39 4.03 -2.91 7.62
N LEU A 40 3.52 -3.96 6.99
CA LEU A 40 2.84 -5.06 7.65
C LEU A 40 3.87 -5.94 8.38
N GLY A 41 3.54 -6.39 9.59
CA GLY A 41 4.40 -7.23 10.43
C GLY A 41 4.54 -8.68 9.96
N GLY A 42 4.18 -8.99 8.71
CA GLY A 42 4.28 -10.32 8.11
C GLY A 42 4.25 -10.26 6.58
N GLY A 43 4.83 -11.29 5.93
CA GLY A 43 4.95 -11.40 4.47
C GLY A 43 6.35 -11.08 3.92
N SER A 44 6.59 -11.46 2.67
CA SER A 44 7.87 -11.26 1.97
C SER A 44 8.07 -9.82 1.47
N GLU A 45 6.97 -9.13 1.16
CA GLU A 45 6.92 -7.74 0.70
C GLU A 45 5.96 -6.96 1.62
N PRO A 46 6.44 -6.49 2.77
CA PRO A 46 5.55 -6.03 3.83
C PRO A 46 4.99 -4.63 3.60
N TRP A 47 5.53 -3.86 2.66
CA TRP A 47 5.12 -2.48 2.44
C TRP A 47 3.94 -2.39 1.50
N VAL A 48 2.86 -1.82 2.01
CA VAL A 48 1.63 -1.56 1.25
C VAL A 48 1.24 -0.10 1.34
N VAL A 49 0.57 0.40 0.31
CA VAL A 49 -0.10 1.70 0.36
C VAL A 49 -1.23 1.64 1.38
N ASP A 50 -1.26 2.62 2.28
CA ASP A 50 -2.28 2.78 3.30
C ASP A 50 -3.33 3.82 2.90
N ASP A 51 -2.92 4.85 2.16
CA ASP A 51 -3.84 5.88 1.65
C ASP A 51 -4.23 5.60 0.20
N LEU A 52 -5.44 5.08 0.00
CA LEU A 52 -6.03 4.84 -1.32
C LEU A 52 -6.86 6.03 -1.84
N SER A 53 -6.78 7.21 -1.21
CA SER A 53 -7.58 8.38 -1.58
C SER A 53 -7.40 8.79 -3.05
N PHE A 54 -6.20 8.62 -3.61
CA PHE A 54 -5.85 8.93 -4.99
C PHE A 54 -6.62 8.12 -6.06
N ILE A 55 -7.23 6.99 -5.71
CA ILE A 55 -8.07 6.22 -6.64
C ILE A 55 -9.45 6.88 -6.74
N GLU A 56 -9.75 7.59 -7.82
CA GLU A 56 -11.04 8.31 -7.95
C GLU A 56 -12.25 7.37 -7.91
N ASN A 57 -12.18 6.24 -8.62
CA ASN A 57 -13.29 5.29 -8.70
C ASN A 57 -13.29 4.29 -7.54
N LYS A 58 -13.92 4.68 -6.43
CA LYS A 58 -14.09 3.82 -5.24
C LYS A 58 -14.99 2.61 -5.43
N GLN A 59 -15.81 2.58 -6.48
CA GLN A 59 -16.67 1.45 -6.82
C GLN A 59 -16.03 0.50 -7.85
N GLY A 60 -14.86 0.86 -8.37
CA GLY A 60 -14.14 0.09 -9.38
C GLY A 60 -13.41 -1.12 -8.79
N ILE A 61 -13.14 -2.10 -9.67
CA ILE A 61 -12.38 -3.30 -9.33
C ILE A 61 -10.99 -2.92 -8.81
N LEU A 62 -10.37 -1.86 -9.33
CA LEU A 62 -9.07 -1.37 -8.86
C LEU A 62 -9.09 -1.01 -7.37
N TYR A 63 -10.11 -0.28 -6.91
CA TYR A 63 -10.22 0.08 -5.49
C TYR A 63 -10.47 -1.15 -4.62
N SER A 64 -11.38 -2.03 -5.06
CA SER A 64 -11.68 -3.28 -4.34
C SER A 64 -10.43 -4.16 -4.21
N ASP A 65 -9.66 -4.32 -5.29
CA ASP A 65 -8.44 -5.13 -5.27
C ASP A 65 -7.34 -4.47 -4.43
N ALA A 66 -7.21 -3.13 -4.49
CA ALA A 66 -6.28 -2.40 -3.65
C ALA A 66 -6.61 -2.52 -2.16
N ASP A 67 -7.88 -2.51 -1.79
CA ASP A 67 -8.35 -2.68 -0.41
C ASP A 67 -8.16 -4.13 0.09
N ILE A 68 -8.42 -5.13 -0.78
CA ILE A 68 -8.32 -6.56 -0.43
C ILE A 68 -6.86 -7.04 -0.40
N TYR A 69 -6.09 -6.73 -1.44
CA TYR A 69 -4.74 -7.29 -1.63
C TYR A 69 -3.62 -6.36 -1.18
N GLY A 70 -3.90 -5.06 -1.06
CA GLY A 70 -2.90 -4.03 -0.83
C GLY A 70 -2.07 -3.74 -2.08
N ILE A 71 -1.77 -2.45 -2.31
CA ILE A 71 -0.83 -2.05 -3.36
C ILE A 71 0.59 -2.16 -2.79
N ARG A 72 1.39 -3.08 -3.30
CA ARG A 72 2.76 -3.31 -2.81
C ARG A 72 3.73 -2.29 -3.39
N ILE A 73 4.60 -1.77 -2.52
CA ILE A 73 5.63 -0.78 -2.87
C ILE A 73 6.98 -1.27 -2.33
N GLU A 74 8.00 -1.25 -3.17
CA GLU A 74 9.36 -1.58 -2.73
C GLU A 74 9.91 -0.53 -1.75
N GLU A 75 10.64 -0.99 -0.72
CA GLU A 75 11.21 -0.10 0.30
C GLU A 75 12.17 0.96 -0.30
N ALA A 76 12.80 0.66 -1.44
CA ALA A 76 13.65 1.60 -2.18
C ALA A 76 12.90 2.89 -2.57
N ASN A 77 11.61 2.78 -2.89
CA ASN A 77 10.74 3.88 -3.31
C ASN A 77 10.12 4.64 -2.13
N LEU A 78 10.46 4.28 -0.88
CA LEU A 78 9.90 4.87 0.33
C LEU A 78 10.89 5.82 1.03
N ALA A 79 10.36 6.93 1.54
CA ALA A 79 11.02 7.91 2.40
C ALA A 79 10.30 8.02 3.75
N ASP A 80 10.94 8.70 4.70
CA ASP A 80 10.39 9.00 6.02
C ASP A 80 9.91 7.75 6.78
N ILE A 81 10.66 6.65 6.65
CA ILE A 81 10.37 5.39 7.31
C ILE A 81 10.45 5.59 8.83
N THR A 82 9.30 5.54 9.49
CA THR A 82 9.16 5.81 10.92
C THR A 82 8.45 4.63 11.59
N PRO A 83 8.98 4.08 12.71
CA PRO A 83 8.30 3.04 13.45
C PRO A 83 7.00 3.57 14.06
N ILE A 84 5.95 2.74 14.06
CA ILE A 84 4.71 3.04 14.78
C ILE A 84 4.96 2.68 16.25
N ALA A 85 4.98 3.68 17.12
CA ALA A 85 5.02 3.44 18.56
C ALA A 85 3.78 2.61 18.95
N ARG A 86 4.02 1.46 19.60
CA ARG A 86 2.98 0.57 20.13
C ARG A 86 2.27 1.19 21.33
#